data_AF-A0AAW5IYI9-F1
#
_entry.id   AF-A0AAW5IYI9-F1
#
_cell.length_a   1.000
_cell.length_b   1.000
_cell.length_c   1.000
_cell.angle_alpha   90.00
_cell.angle_beta   90.00
_cell.angle_gamma   90.00
#
_symmetry.space_group_name_H-M   'P 1'
#
loop_
_entity.id
_entity.type
_entity.pdbx_description
1 polymer ?
#
loop_
_entity_poly.entity_id
_entity_poly.type
_entity_poly.pdbx_seq_one_letter_code
_entity_poly.pdbx_strand_id
1 'polypeptide(L)'
;MLHGLLISEVKDYEECIRLTDSFLPFVDNWAVCDIMSPKVFAKHKKELLAKIKTWSKSSHVYTCRFGTEALMSHYLDKDFKAEYLEIPASVRSEEYYVKMMVAWFFATALAKQWDTTIPYIEQNRLAPWTHNKTIQKAIESYRITPEQKEYLRTLKIK
;
A
#
# COMPACT_ATOMS: atom_id res chain seq x y z
N MET A 1 3.52 13.65 14.13
CA MET A 1 2.78 12.47 14.65
C MET A 1 1.44 12.86 15.26
N LEU A 2 1.40 13.69 16.32
CA LEU A 2 0.15 14.12 16.97
C LEU A 2 -0.89 14.69 15.97
N HIS A 3 -0.47 15.55 15.03
CA HIS A 3 -1.37 16.11 14.01
C HIS A 3 -2.08 15.01 13.19
N GLY A 4 -1.36 14.02 12.66
CA GLY A 4 -1.97 12.91 11.92
C GLY A 4 -2.93 12.06 12.78
N LEU A 5 -2.62 11.87 14.07
CA LEU A 5 -3.53 11.19 15.00
C LEU A 5 -4.82 12.00 15.22
N LEU A 6 -4.73 13.32 15.37
CA LEU A 6 -5.91 14.18 15.51
C LEU A 6 -6.78 14.18 14.24
N ILE A 7 -6.15 14.24 13.05
CA ILE A 7 -6.86 14.09 11.76
C ILE A 7 -7.60 12.75 11.70
N SER A 8 -6.99 11.69 12.25
CA SER A 8 -7.56 10.34 12.22
C SER A 8 -8.83 10.17 13.06
N GLU A 9 -9.07 11.07 14.01
CA GLU A 9 -10.28 11.09 14.84
C GLU A 9 -11.41 11.97 14.27
N VAL A 10 -11.16 12.68 13.16
CA VAL A 10 -12.18 13.49 12.47
C VAL A 10 -13.25 12.57 11.89
N LYS A 11 -14.52 12.86 12.21
CA LYS A 11 -15.68 12.04 11.84
C LYS A 11 -16.35 12.49 10.54
N ASP A 12 -16.18 13.75 10.16
CA ASP A 12 -16.66 14.28 8.90
C ASP A 12 -15.67 13.94 7.78
N TYR A 13 -16.17 13.33 6.71
CA TYR A 13 -15.31 12.81 5.65
C TYR A 13 -14.61 13.93 4.86
N GLU A 14 -15.35 14.95 4.45
CA GLU A 14 -14.83 16.04 3.63
C GLU A 14 -13.78 16.85 4.41
N GLU A 15 -14.05 17.14 5.68
CA GLU A 15 -13.09 17.81 6.56
C GLU A 15 -11.85 16.95 6.79
N CYS A 16 -12.01 15.64 6.99
CA CYS A 16 -10.88 14.73 7.15
C CYS A 16 -9.99 14.70 5.89
N ILE A 17 -10.58 14.65 4.69
CA ILE A 17 -9.84 14.74 3.43
C ILE A 17 -9.11 16.07 3.30
N ARG A 18 -9.78 17.19 3.57
CA ARG A 18 -9.20 18.54 3.49
C ARG A 18 -7.98 18.69 4.41
N LEU A 19 -8.11 18.23 5.65
CA LEU A 19 -7.02 18.25 6.63
C LEU A 19 -5.88 17.30 6.23
N THR A 20 -6.22 16.11 5.75
CA THR A 20 -5.23 15.13 5.25
C THR A 20 -4.43 15.71 4.09
N ASP A 21 -5.09 16.27 3.07
CA ASP A 21 -4.44 16.90 1.92
C ASP A 21 -3.54 18.06 2.32
N SER A 22 -3.98 18.86 3.30
CA SER A 22 -3.21 20.00 3.81
C SER A 22 -1.99 19.54 4.63
N PHE A 23 -2.06 18.37 5.28
CA PHE A 23 -1.01 17.86 6.14
C PHE A 23 0.05 17.04 5.39
N LEU A 24 -0.33 16.28 4.36
CA LEU A 24 0.57 15.38 3.62
C LEU A 24 1.86 16.03 3.08
N PRO A 25 1.86 17.29 2.60
CA PRO A 25 3.10 17.97 2.16
C PRO A 25 4.14 18.17 3.27
N PHE A 26 3.73 18.12 4.54
CA PHE A 26 4.63 18.29 5.69
C PHE A 26 5.10 16.96 6.28
N VAL A 27 4.65 15.82 5.73
CA VAL A 27 5.05 14.50 6.21
C VAL A 27 6.38 14.13 5.58
N ASP A 28 7.40 13.92 6.41
CA ASP A 28 8.79 13.69 6.01
C ASP A 28 9.34 12.34 6.48
N ASN A 29 8.49 11.48 7.04
CA ASN A 29 8.88 10.17 7.55
C ASN A 29 7.75 9.14 7.44
N TRP A 30 8.14 7.87 7.36
CA TRP A 30 7.23 6.75 7.16
C TRP A 30 6.32 6.50 8.37
N ALA A 31 6.81 6.75 9.60
CA ALA A 31 6.04 6.46 10.81
C ALA A 31 4.81 7.37 10.93
N VAL A 32 4.90 8.63 10.51
CA VAL A 32 3.76 9.56 10.49
C VAL A 32 2.72 9.16 9.42
N CYS A 33 3.15 8.60 8.28
CA CYS A 33 2.22 8.06 7.29
C CYS A 33 1.44 6.88 7.88
N ASP A 34 2.17 5.89 8.39
CA ASP A 34 1.61 4.59 8.74
C ASP A 34 0.74 4.64 10.01
N ILE A 35 0.97 5.61 10.90
CA ILE A 35 0.14 5.82 12.10
C ILE A 35 -1.13 6.62 11.81
N MET A 36 -1.17 7.39 10.72
CA MET A 36 -2.32 8.20 10.35
C MET A 36 -3.35 7.30 9.67
N SER A 37 -4.35 6.85 10.42
CA SER A 37 -5.39 5.92 9.94
C SER A 37 -6.79 6.45 10.25
N PRO A 38 -7.33 7.37 9.43
CA PRO A 38 -8.64 7.96 9.69
C PRO A 38 -9.78 6.96 9.66
N LYS A 39 -10.50 6.83 10.77
CA LYS A 39 -11.58 5.82 10.92
C LYS A 39 -12.74 6.09 9.97
N VAL A 40 -12.97 7.35 9.60
CA VAL A 40 -14.03 7.76 8.67
C VAL A 40 -13.85 7.15 7.28
N PHE A 41 -12.61 6.88 6.85
CA PHE A 41 -12.30 6.28 5.55
C PHE A 41 -12.98 4.93 5.31
N ALA A 42 -13.17 4.14 6.37
CA ALA A 42 -13.84 2.85 6.26
C ALA A 42 -15.32 2.96 5.81
N LYS A 43 -15.96 4.12 6.00
CA LYS A 43 -17.37 4.37 5.65
C LYS A 43 -17.56 4.99 4.27
N HIS A 44 -16.50 5.50 3.64
CA HIS A 44 -16.54 6.28 2.39
C HIS A 44 -15.61 5.68 1.33
N LYS A 45 -15.69 4.36 1.13
CA LYS A 45 -14.77 3.61 0.26
C LYS A 45 -14.79 4.10 -1.20
N LYS A 46 -15.96 4.39 -1.75
CA LYS A 46 -16.06 4.76 -3.17
C LYS A 46 -15.32 6.06 -3.45
N GLU A 47 -15.53 7.06 -2.62
CA GLU A 47 -14.93 8.40 -2.67
C GLU A 47 -13.43 8.33 -2.34
N LEU A 48 -13.07 7.58 -1.29
CA LEU A 48 -11.70 7.40 -0.86
C LEU A 48 -10.81 6.79 -1.94
N LEU A 49 -11.32 5.85 -2.72
CA LEU A 49 -10.54 5.24 -3.81
C LEU A 49 -10.04 6.29 -4.82
N ALA A 50 -10.83 7.33 -5.11
CA ALA A 50 -10.39 8.41 -6.00
C ALA A 50 -9.21 9.19 -5.39
N LYS A 51 -9.28 9.50 -4.09
CA LYS A 51 -8.20 10.16 -3.35
C LYS A 51 -6.94 9.31 -3.26
N ILE A 52 -7.07 8.02 -3.00
CA ILE A 52 -5.96 7.06 -3.01
C ILE A 52 -5.25 7.06 -4.37
N LYS A 53 -5.99 7.00 -5.48
CA LYS A 53 -5.39 7.04 -6.82
C LYS A 53 -4.59 8.33 -7.05
N THR A 54 -5.05 9.46 -6.51
CA THR A 54 -4.32 10.74 -6.56
C THR A 54 -3.08 10.70 -5.69
N TRP A 55 -3.20 10.29 -4.42
CA TRP A 55 -2.08 10.25 -3.48
C TRP A 55 -0.98 9.29 -3.95
N SER A 56 -1.33 8.08 -4.38
CA SER A 56 -0.38 7.06 -4.88
C SER A 56 0.41 7.51 -6.12
N LYS A 57 -0.10 8.48 -6.89
CA LYS A 57 0.59 9.05 -8.05
C LYS A 57 1.37 10.33 -7.74
N SER A 58 1.34 10.80 -6.49
CA SER A 58 2.07 12.00 -6.09
C SER A 58 3.58 11.80 -6.27
N SER A 59 4.27 12.85 -6.71
CA SER A 59 5.74 12.92 -6.71
C SER A 59 6.32 13.05 -5.30
N HIS A 60 5.51 13.45 -4.33
CA HIS A 60 5.93 13.54 -2.93
C HIS A 60 5.94 12.15 -2.28
N VAL A 61 7.13 11.70 -1.86
CA VAL A 61 7.43 10.35 -1.36
C VAL A 61 6.39 9.84 -0.36
N TYR A 62 6.12 10.64 0.67
CA TYR A 62 5.26 10.24 1.77
C TYR A 62 3.77 10.35 1.45
N THR A 63 3.39 11.20 0.49
CA THR A 63 2.03 11.23 -0.07
C THR A 63 1.76 9.97 -0.89
N CYS A 64 2.72 9.57 -1.73
CA CYS A 64 2.65 8.32 -2.50
C CYS A 64 2.56 7.10 -1.58
N ARG A 65 3.41 7.07 -0.53
CA ARG A 65 3.37 6.03 0.51
C ARG A 65 2.01 5.98 1.19
N PHE A 66 1.49 7.11 1.65
CA PHE A 66 0.20 7.19 2.34
C PHE A 66 -0.95 6.68 1.47
N GLY A 67 -1.03 7.08 0.19
CA GLY A 67 -2.05 6.55 -0.72
C GLY A 67 -2.00 5.04 -0.87
N THR A 68 -0.79 4.49 -0.99
CA THR A 68 -0.58 3.03 -1.12
C THR A 68 -0.89 2.27 0.17
N GLU A 69 -0.55 2.83 1.32
CA GLU A 69 -0.91 2.29 2.64
C GLU A 69 -2.42 2.30 2.84
N ALA A 70 -3.10 3.41 2.54
CA ALA A 70 -4.55 3.50 2.63
C ALA A 70 -5.24 2.48 1.72
N LEU A 71 -4.69 2.20 0.53
CA LEU A 71 -5.18 1.13 -0.35
C LEU A 71 -5.03 -0.25 0.32
N MET A 72 -3.84 -0.54 0.86
CA MET A 72 -3.53 -1.80 1.55
C MET A 72 -4.49 -2.06 2.73
N SER A 73 -4.72 -1.02 3.53
CA SER A 73 -5.49 -1.09 4.78
C SER A 73 -6.99 -1.18 4.56
N HIS A 74 -7.49 -0.72 3.42
CA HIS A 74 -8.93 -0.64 3.17
C HIS A 74 -9.48 -1.55 2.07
N TYR A 75 -8.65 -2.08 1.15
CA TYR A 75 -9.16 -2.73 -0.07
C TYR A 75 -8.55 -4.11 -0.36
N LEU A 76 -7.78 -4.71 0.55
CA LEU A 76 -7.23 -6.06 0.32
C LEU A 76 -8.08 -7.20 0.91
N ASP A 77 -9.18 -6.89 1.63
CA ASP A 77 -10.10 -7.90 2.18
C ASP A 77 -11.43 -7.91 1.42
N LYS A 78 -12.56 -7.68 2.10
CA LYS A 78 -13.92 -7.81 1.55
C LYS A 78 -14.21 -6.90 0.35
N ASP A 79 -13.58 -5.73 0.30
CA ASP A 79 -13.76 -4.74 -0.77
C ASP A 79 -12.81 -4.96 -1.96
N PHE A 80 -12.02 -6.04 -1.97
CA PHE A 80 -10.98 -6.26 -2.96
C PHE A 80 -11.51 -6.41 -4.38
N LYS A 81 -10.76 -5.81 -5.32
CA LYS A 81 -10.89 -6.03 -6.75
C LYS A 81 -9.50 -6.18 -7.35
N ALA A 82 -9.36 -7.09 -8.31
CA ALA A 82 -8.08 -7.35 -8.98
C ALA A 82 -7.42 -6.09 -9.56
N GLU A 83 -8.23 -5.17 -10.10
CA GLU A 83 -7.76 -3.89 -10.65
C GLU A 83 -7.03 -2.99 -9.65
N TYR A 84 -7.23 -3.19 -8.34
CA TYR A 84 -6.55 -2.39 -7.32
C TYR A 84 -5.07 -2.70 -7.21
N LEU A 85 -4.65 -3.91 -7.58
CA LEU A 85 -3.23 -4.29 -7.62
C LEU A 85 -2.46 -3.48 -8.67
N GLU A 86 -3.13 -2.98 -9.71
CA GLU A 86 -2.52 -2.14 -10.76
C GLU A 86 -2.07 -0.78 -10.24
N ILE A 87 -2.74 -0.24 -9.20
CA ILE A 87 -2.42 1.06 -8.63
C ILE A 87 -0.96 1.08 -8.15
N PRO A 88 -0.52 0.23 -7.19
CA PRO A 88 0.87 0.18 -6.76
C PRO A 88 1.81 -0.46 -7.79
N ALA A 89 1.34 -1.36 -8.67
CA ALA A 89 2.19 -1.89 -9.75
C ALA A 89 2.62 -0.81 -10.75
N SER A 90 1.78 0.19 -10.97
CA SER A 90 2.05 1.32 -11.86
C SER A 90 2.95 2.40 -11.26
N VAL A 91 3.24 2.33 -9.95
CA VAL A 91 4.11 3.31 -9.27
C VAL A 91 5.56 3.10 -9.73
N ARG A 92 6.09 4.11 -10.44
CA ARG A 92 7.49 4.19 -10.86
C ARG A 92 8.19 5.24 -10.01
N SER A 93 8.95 4.79 -9.00
CA SER A 93 9.71 5.66 -8.12
C SER A 93 10.97 4.95 -7.66
N GLU A 94 12.10 5.67 -7.65
CA GLU A 94 13.36 5.17 -7.10
C GLU A 94 13.50 5.41 -5.59
N GLU A 95 12.52 6.07 -5.00
CA GLU A 95 12.52 6.44 -3.58
C GLU A 95 12.34 5.20 -2.71
N TYR A 96 13.27 4.99 -1.78
CA TYR A 96 13.32 3.78 -0.96
C TYR A 96 12.00 3.52 -0.21
N TYR A 97 11.40 4.54 0.39
CA TYR A 97 10.16 4.38 1.16
C TYR A 97 8.93 4.09 0.30
N VAL A 98 8.93 4.52 -0.97
CA VAL A 98 7.88 4.17 -1.93
C VAL A 98 8.07 2.72 -2.38
N LYS A 99 9.29 2.34 -2.81
CA LYS A 99 9.58 0.95 -3.20
C LYS A 99 9.27 -0.03 -2.07
N MET A 100 9.62 0.31 -0.83
CA MET A 100 9.31 -0.50 0.35
C MET A 100 7.80 -0.63 0.60
N MET A 101 7.04 0.45 0.40
CA MET A 101 5.59 0.43 0.57
C MET A 101 4.93 -0.46 -0.47
N VAL A 102 5.32 -0.36 -1.75
CA VAL A 102 4.83 -1.24 -2.81
C VAL A 102 5.17 -2.71 -2.50
N ALA A 103 6.40 -2.99 -2.04
CA ALA A 103 6.78 -4.35 -1.65
C ALA A 103 5.95 -4.88 -0.48
N TRP A 104 5.66 -4.04 0.52
CA TRP A 104 4.82 -4.42 1.65
C TRP A 104 3.35 -4.63 1.25
N PHE A 105 2.83 -3.78 0.34
CA PHE A 105 1.51 -3.93 -0.25
C PHE A 105 1.38 -5.32 -0.89
N PHE A 106 2.30 -5.68 -1.81
CA PHE A 106 2.21 -6.95 -2.52
C PHE A 106 2.44 -8.16 -1.61
N ALA A 107 3.31 -8.06 -0.59
CA ALA A 107 3.46 -9.13 0.40
C ALA A 107 2.18 -9.35 1.22
N THR A 108 1.45 -8.27 1.53
CA THR A 108 0.16 -8.35 2.21
C THR A 108 -0.95 -8.85 1.27
N ALA A 109 -0.92 -8.46 -0.01
CA ALA A 109 -1.85 -8.95 -1.02
C ALA A 109 -1.64 -10.45 -1.30
N LEU A 110 -0.40 -10.96 -1.33
CA LEU A 110 -0.12 -12.40 -1.42
C LEU A 110 -0.74 -13.18 -0.26
N ALA A 111 -0.71 -12.62 0.95
CA ALA A 111 -1.30 -13.25 2.14
C ALA A 111 -2.84 -13.24 2.14
N LYS A 112 -3.49 -12.29 1.46
CA LYS A 112 -4.94 -12.10 1.50
C LYS A 112 -5.66 -12.57 0.23
N GLN A 113 -5.01 -12.43 -0.91
CA GLN A 113 -5.56 -12.55 -2.27
C GLN A 113 -4.57 -13.30 -3.17
N TRP A 114 -4.11 -14.47 -2.72
CA TRP A 114 -3.02 -15.23 -3.33
C TRP A 114 -3.18 -15.40 -4.85
N ASP A 115 -4.28 -15.99 -5.30
CA ASP A 115 -4.50 -16.35 -6.72
C ASP A 115 -4.49 -15.12 -7.64
N THR A 116 -4.95 -13.97 -7.15
CA THR A 116 -4.98 -12.73 -7.94
C THR A 116 -3.65 -11.98 -7.87
N THR A 117 -2.85 -12.20 -6.82
CA THR A 117 -1.60 -11.46 -6.59
C THR A 117 -0.38 -12.18 -7.15
N ILE A 118 -0.33 -13.52 -7.07
CA ILE A 118 0.82 -14.31 -7.53
C ILE A 118 1.22 -14.04 -9.00
N PRO A 119 0.32 -13.75 -9.96
CA PRO A 119 0.70 -13.45 -11.34
C PRO A 119 1.60 -12.21 -11.46
N TYR A 120 1.55 -11.26 -10.52
CA TYR A 120 2.42 -10.08 -10.54
C TYR A 120 3.88 -10.43 -10.27
N ILE A 121 4.12 -11.51 -9.53
CA ILE A 121 5.45 -12.02 -9.24
C ILE A 121 5.87 -12.98 -10.36
N GLU A 122 5.02 -13.90 -10.79
CA GLU A 122 5.35 -14.85 -11.88
C GLU A 122 5.71 -14.13 -13.20
N GLN A 123 5.02 -13.03 -13.50
CA GLN A 123 5.21 -12.29 -14.75
C GLN A 123 6.19 -11.10 -14.59
N ASN A 124 6.92 -11.00 -13.47
CA ASN A 124 7.87 -9.91 -13.19
C ASN A 124 7.28 -8.50 -13.41
N ARG A 125 6.04 -8.27 -12.95
CA ARG A 125 5.33 -7.00 -13.18
C ARG A 125 5.86 -5.85 -12.32
N LEU A 126 6.67 -6.14 -11.32
CA LEU A 126 7.29 -5.18 -10.40
C LEU A 126 8.76 -4.95 -10.77
N ALA A 127 9.29 -3.77 -10.45
CA ALA A 127 10.72 -3.50 -10.62
C ALA A 127 11.58 -4.51 -9.82
N PRO A 128 12.78 -4.92 -10.29
CA PRO A 128 13.53 -6.04 -9.71
C PRO A 128 13.76 -5.95 -8.21
N TRP A 129 14.11 -4.76 -7.70
CA TRP A 129 14.29 -4.54 -6.27
C TRP A 129 12.99 -4.78 -5.50
N THR A 130 11.88 -4.18 -5.95
CA THR A 130 10.56 -4.28 -5.31
C THR A 130 10.04 -5.70 -5.36
N HIS A 131 10.22 -6.39 -6.48
CA HIS A 131 9.88 -7.81 -6.67
C HIS A 131 10.58 -8.70 -5.63
N ASN A 132 11.90 -8.62 -5.55
CA ASN A 132 12.68 -9.42 -4.60
C ASN A 132 12.35 -9.03 -3.15
N LYS A 133 12.04 -7.76 -2.90
CA LYS A 133 11.62 -7.27 -1.57
C LYS A 133 10.23 -7.77 -1.19
N THR A 134 9.30 -7.85 -2.14
CA THR A 134 7.98 -8.48 -1.93
C THR A 134 8.16 -9.93 -1.52
N ILE A 135 8.96 -10.70 -2.26
CA ILE A 135 9.24 -12.11 -1.95
C ILE A 135 9.82 -12.21 -0.54
N GLN A 136 10.84 -11.41 -0.21
CA GLN A 136 11.45 -11.39 1.12
C GLN A 136 10.39 -11.17 2.21
N LYS A 137 9.56 -10.13 2.08
CA LYS A 137 8.52 -9.80 3.06
C LYS A 137 7.46 -10.89 3.20
N ALA A 138 7.08 -11.50 2.08
CA ALA A 138 6.10 -12.58 2.06
C ALA A 138 6.65 -13.81 2.79
N ILE A 139 7.89 -14.24 2.50
CA ILE A 139 8.47 -15.45 3.13
C ILE A 139 8.76 -15.29 4.63
N GLU A 140 9.09 -14.07 5.07
CA GLU A 140 9.26 -13.72 6.49
C GLU A 140 7.90 -13.65 7.23
N SER A 141 6.77 -13.59 6.52
CA SER A 141 5.44 -13.55 7.14
C SER A 141 4.96 -14.93 7.57
N TYR A 142 4.24 -15.00 8.70
CA TYR A 142 3.52 -16.20 9.13
C TYR A 142 2.17 -16.40 8.42
N ARG A 143 1.76 -15.46 7.56
CA ARG A 143 0.43 -15.45 6.92
C ARG A 143 0.32 -16.28 5.64
N ILE A 144 1.42 -16.86 5.16
CA ILE A 144 1.47 -17.75 3.98
C ILE A 144 2.09 -19.09 4.35
N THR A 145 1.70 -20.15 3.63
CA THR A 145 2.11 -21.53 3.95
C THR A 145 3.58 -21.79 3.61
N PRO A 146 4.24 -22.79 4.23
CA PRO A 146 5.61 -23.18 3.86
C PRO A 146 5.79 -23.45 2.36
N GLU A 147 4.80 -24.06 1.70
CA GLU A 147 4.82 -24.38 0.27
C GLU A 147 4.79 -23.11 -0.58
N GLN A 148 3.93 -22.15 -0.21
CA GLN A 148 3.89 -20.82 -0.84
C GLN A 148 5.23 -20.09 -0.69
N LYS A 149 5.89 -20.21 0.46
CA LYS A 149 7.22 -19.62 0.69
C LYS A 149 8.27 -20.24 -0.21
N GLU A 150 8.28 -21.57 -0.32
CA GLU A 150 9.22 -22.27 -1.18
C GLU A 150 9.02 -21.89 -2.65
N TYR A 151 7.76 -21.84 -3.10
CA TYR A 151 7.43 -21.39 -4.44
C TYR A 151 7.95 -19.98 -4.73
N LEU A 152 7.69 -19.02 -3.84
CA LEU A 152 8.17 -17.64 -4.00
C LEU A 152 9.71 -17.54 -4.05
N ARG A 153 10.46 -18.41 -3.37
CA ARG A 153 11.94 -18.41 -3.45
C ARG A 153 12.43 -18.70 -4.88
N THR A 154 11.72 -19.54 -5.62
CA THR A 154 12.07 -19.87 -7.01
C THR A 154 11.88 -18.70 -7.97
N LEU A 155 11.03 -17.73 -7.61
CA LEU A 155 10.66 -16.59 -8.43
C LEU A 155 11.56 -15.36 -8.21
N LYS A 156 12.63 -15.44 -7.41
CA LYS A 156 13.56 -14.31 -7.23
C LYS A 156 14.28 -14.00 -8.53
N ILE A 157 14.36 -12.71 -8.87
CA ILE A 157 15.14 -12.20 -9.99
C ILE A 157 16.62 -12.19 -9.58
N LYS A 158 17.48 -12.73 -10.44
CA LYS A 158 18.95 -12.79 -10.26
C LYS A 158 19.61 -11.52 -10.77
#